data_AF-A0A2T3NPA0-F1
#
_entry.id   AF-A0A2T3NPA0-F1
#
_cell.length_a   1.000
_cell.length_b   1.000
_cell.length_c   1.000
_cell.angle_alpha   90.00
_cell.angle_beta   90.00
_cell.angle_gamma   90.00
#
_symmetry.space_group_name_H-M   'P 1'
#
loop_
_entity.id
_entity.type
_entity.pdbx_description
1 polymer ?
#
loop_
_entity_poly.entity_id
_entity_poly.type
_entity_poly.pdbx_seq_one_letter_code
_entity_poly.pdbx_strand_id
1 'polypeptide(L)'
;MAKKHDLRRIYYKFLEANLLLKGRISLKHDFQKVINLSSTQTTRIVAEYREENPDAIHYSNYELKWIAEEGFIPKYLSTDTDCNEAANIINSVKLLWLN
;
A
#
# COMPACT_ATOMS: atom_id res chain seq x y z
N MET A 1 6.50 20.94 -9.08
CA MET A 1 6.09 20.56 -7.71
C MET A 1 4.92 19.59 -7.81
N ALA A 2 5.17 18.28 -7.76
CA ALA A 2 4.08 17.32 -7.54
C ALA A 2 3.47 17.67 -6.18
N LYS A 3 2.21 18.14 -6.19
CA LYS A 3 1.57 18.64 -4.97
C LYS A 3 1.42 17.45 -4.03
N LYS A 4 1.64 17.62 -2.73
CA LYS A 4 1.58 16.59 -1.67
C LYS A 4 0.48 15.51 -1.82
N HIS A 5 -0.65 15.84 -2.46
CA HIS A 5 -1.72 14.91 -2.84
C HIS A 5 -1.30 13.80 -3.82
N ASP A 6 -0.36 14.06 -4.74
CA ASP A 6 0.12 13.10 -5.73
C ASP A 6 0.91 11.97 -5.06
N LEU A 7 1.75 12.29 -4.08
CA LEU A 7 2.54 11.32 -3.33
C LEU A 7 1.66 10.41 -2.46
N ARG A 8 0.66 10.98 -1.78
CA ARG A 8 -0.30 10.19 -0.98
C ARG A 8 -1.01 9.16 -1.85
N ARG A 9 -1.46 9.56 -3.05
CA ARG A 9 -2.12 8.64 -3.97
C ARG A 9 -1.19 7.53 -4.46
N ILE A 10 0.09 7.82 -4.70
CA ILE A 10 1.10 6.81 -5.05
C ILE A 10 1.26 5.80 -3.90
N TYR A 11 1.33 6.27 -2.66
CA TYR A 11 1.44 5.43 -1.48
C TYR A 11 0.25 4.49 -1.29
N TYR A 12 -0.97 5.00 -1.52
CA TYR A 12 -2.17 4.17 -1.44
C TYR A 12 -2.23 3.14 -2.56
N LYS A 13 -1.93 3.53 -3.81
CA LYS A 13 -1.80 2.58 -4.93
C LYS A 13 -0.78 1.48 -4.63
N PHE A 14 0.36 1.84 -4.04
CA PHE A 14 1.38 0.87 -3.67
C PHE A 14 0.90 -0.09 -2.56
N LEU A 15 0.18 0.43 -1.57
CA LEU A 15 -0.43 -0.36 -0.50
C LEU A 15 -1.45 -1.35 -1.06
N GLU A 16 -2.41 -0.85 -1.85
CA GLU A 16 -3.44 -1.68 -2.48
C GLU A 16 -2.87 -2.73 -3.43
N ALA A 17 -1.83 -2.40 -4.20
CA ALA A 17 -1.17 -3.36 -5.07
C ALA A 17 -0.55 -4.52 -4.27
N ASN A 18 0.06 -4.24 -3.10
CA ASN A 18 0.57 -5.30 -2.23
C ASN A 18 -0.57 -6.13 -1.62
N LEU A 19 -1.66 -5.49 -1.21
CA LEU A 19 -2.83 -6.19 -0.66
C LEU A 19 -3.51 -7.08 -1.71
N LEU A 20 -3.69 -6.58 -2.94
CA LEU A 20 -4.27 -7.35 -4.02
C LEU A 20 -3.40 -8.56 -4.39
N LEU A 21 -2.08 -8.35 -4.47
CA LEU A 21 -1.14 -9.40 -4.90
C LEU A 21 -0.86 -10.44 -3.80
N LYS A 22 -0.79 -10.02 -2.53
CA LYS A 22 -0.30 -10.86 -1.41
C LYS A 22 -1.35 -11.14 -0.34
N GLY A 23 -2.48 -10.43 -0.34
CA GLY A 23 -3.46 -10.40 0.74
C GLY A 23 -2.99 -9.67 2.00
N ARG A 24 -1.74 -9.16 2.04
CA ARG A 24 -1.13 -8.59 3.24
C ARG A 24 0.02 -7.64 2.92
N ILE A 25 0.34 -6.76 3.86
CA ILE A 25 1.48 -5.85 3.77
C ILE A 25 2.21 -5.71 5.12
N SER A 26 3.53 -5.85 5.07
CA SER A 26 4.42 -5.50 6.18
C SER A 26 4.91 -4.06 6.02
N LEU A 27 4.63 -3.21 7.02
CA LEU A 27 5.08 -1.82 7.00
C LEU A 27 6.60 -1.72 6.90
N LYS A 28 7.34 -2.60 7.58
CA LYS A 28 8.80 -2.59 7.57
C LYS A 28 9.36 -3.12 6.25
N HIS A 29 8.88 -4.28 5.79
CA HIS A 29 9.53 -5.01 4.70
C HIS A 29 9.03 -4.62 3.31
N ASP A 30 7.72 -4.37 3.18
CA ASP A 30 7.10 -4.08 1.89
C ASP A 30 7.04 -2.57 1.65
N PHE A 31 6.84 -1.77 2.71
CA PHE A 31 6.61 -0.33 2.58
C PHE A 31 7.87 0.51 2.86
N GLN A 32 8.37 0.51 4.09
CA GLN A 32 9.50 1.37 4.52
C GLN A 32 10.76 1.10 3.71
N LYS A 33 11.11 -0.18 3.52
CA LYS A 33 12.27 -0.57 2.73
C LYS A 33 12.19 -0.12 1.26
N VAL A 34 10.99 0.02 0.72
CA VAL A 34 10.80 0.41 -0.69
C VAL A 34 10.72 1.92 -0.83
N ILE A 35 9.98 2.61 0.04
CA ILE A 35 9.63 4.03 -0.13
C ILE A 35 10.54 4.95 0.71
N ASN A 36 11.54 4.40 1.40
CA ASN A 36 12.49 5.12 2.26
C ASN A 36 11.81 6.12 3.21
N LEU A 37 10.75 5.66 3.88
CA LEU A 37 10.02 6.45 4.89
C LEU A 37 10.32 5.95 6.28
N SER A 38 10.29 6.88 7.25
CA SER A 38 10.37 6.53 8.66
C SER A 38 9.16 5.69 9.09
N SER A 39 9.31 4.93 10.18
CA SER A 39 8.21 4.14 10.73
C SER A 39 6.99 4.97 11.08
N THR A 40 7.19 6.17 11.64
CA THR A 40 6.09 7.10 11.96
C THR A 40 5.34 7.55 10.70
N GLN A 41 6.05 7.87 9.61
CA GLN A 41 5.43 8.28 8.35
C GLN A 41 4.63 7.13 7.73
N THR A 42 5.20 5.93 7.67
CA THR A 42 4.49 4.77 7.12
C THR A 42 3.27 4.40 7.95
N THR A 43 3.39 4.37 9.28
CA THR A 43 2.24 4.11 10.17
C THR A 43 1.14 5.14 9.96
N ARG A 44 1.50 6.43 9.84
CA ARG A 44 0.53 7.49 9.55
C ARG A 44 -0.19 7.28 8.22
N ILE A 45 0.54 6.96 7.15
CA ILE A 45 -0.04 6.70 5.82
C ILE A 45 -1.05 5.55 5.88
N VAL A 46 -0.72 4.45 6.55
CA VAL A 46 -1.62 3.30 6.66
C VAL A 46 -2.81 3.59 7.57
N ALA A 47 -2.62 4.37 8.63
CA ALA A 47 -3.71 4.84 9.47
C ALA A 47 -4.69 5.72 8.69
N GLU A 48 -4.18 6.70 7.93
CA GLU A 48 -5.00 7.57 7.06
C GLU A 48 -5.73 6.75 5.99
N TYR A 49 -5.06 5.75 5.37
CA TYR A 49 -5.70 4.85 4.41
C TYR A 49 -6.86 4.08 5.03
N ARG A 50 -6.67 3.53 6.24
CA ARG A 50 -7.71 2.79 6.97
C ARG A 50 -8.85 3.70 7.40
N GLU A 51 -8.57 4.94 7.79
CA GLU A 51 -9.62 5.91 8.12
C GLU A 51 -10.50 6.24 6.91
N GLU A 52 -9.90 6.40 5.73
CA GLU A 52 -10.63 6.60 4.47
C GLU A 52 -11.31 5.30 3.97
N ASN A 53 -10.86 4.13 4.44
CA ASN A 53 -11.28 2.79 3.97
C ASN A 53 -11.37 1.77 5.13
N PRO A 54 -12.33 1.95 6.07
CA PRO A 54 -12.36 1.20 7.33
C PRO A 54 -12.52 -0.31 7.14
N ASP A 55 -13.24 -0.73 6.10
CA ASP A 55 -13.56 -2.13 5.82
C ASP A 55 -12.61 -2.78 4.81
N ALA A 56 -11.51 -2.10 4.45
CA ALA A 56 -10.56 -2.62 3.47
C ALA A 56 -9.46 -3.49 4.09
N ILE A 57 -9.02 -3.16 5.31
CA ILE A 57 -7.91 -3.84 5.99
C ILE A 57 -8.10 -3.91 7.51
N HIS A 58 -7.56 -4.97 8.12
CA HIS A 58 -7.33 -5.05 9.57
C HIS A 58 -5.86 -5.34 9.90
N TYR A 59 -5.47 -5.06 11.14
CA TYR A 59 -4.17 -5.47 11.66
C TYR A 59 -4.28 -6.84 12.32
N SER A 60 -3.54 -7.82 11.82
CA SER A 60 -3.43 -9.14 12.43
C SER A 60 -2.31 -9.14 13.47
N ASN A 61 -2.67 -9.30 14.75
CA ASN A 61 -1.72 -9.46 15.85
C ASN A 61 -0.94 -10.78 15.77
N TYR A 62 -1.47 -11.78 15.06
CA TYR A 62 -0.79 -13.07 14.86
C TYR A 62 0.33 -12.95 13.82
N GLU A 63 0.06 -12.30 12.69
CA GLU A 63 1.04 -12.12 11.61
C GLU A 63 1.91 -10.87 11.76
N LEU A 64 1.52 -9.96 12.66
CA LEU A 64 2.11 -8.63 12.83
C LEU A 64 2.11 -7.82 11.52
N LYS A 65 1.05 -7.95 10.73
CA LYS A 65 0.88 -7.35 9.39
C LYS A 65 -0.52 -6.79 9.22
N TRP A 66 -0.66 -5.86 8.28
CA TRP A 66 -1.97 -5.42 7.79
C TRP A 66 -2.44 -6.42 6.73
N ILE A 67 -3.66 -6.91 6.89
CA ILE A 67 -4.27 -7.95 6.06
C ILE A 67 -5.45 -7.31 5.31
N ALA A 68 -5.63 -7.70 4.05
CA ALA A 68 -6.80 -7.36 3.27
C ALA A 68 -8.03 -8.06 3.84
N GLU A 69 -9.15 -7.35 3.97
CA GLU A 69 -10.41 -7.99 4.34
C GLU A 69 -10.91 -8.95 3.25
N GLU A 70 -11.77 -9.89 3.65
CA GLU A 70 -12.42 -10.77 2.68
C GLU A 70 -13.22 -9.93 1.67
N GLY A 71 -13.02 -10.19 0.38
CA GLY A 71 -13.64 -9.41 -0.68
C GLY A 71 -13.04 -8.02 -0.90
N PHE A 72 -11.79 -7.78 -0.45
CA PHE A 72 -11.06 -6.54 -0.69
C PHE A 72 -11.13 -6.10 -2.17
N ILE A 73 -11.63 -4.88 -2.39
CA ILE A 73 -11.67 -4.21 -3.69
C ILE A 73 -10.83 -2.94 -3.59
N PRO A 74 -9.75 -2.79 -4.40
CA PRO A 74 -8.93 -1.59 -4.38
C PRO A 74 -9.69 -0.37 -4.93
N LYS A 75 -9.54 0.79 -4.30
CA LYS A 75 -10.19 2.06 -4.68
C LYS A 75 -9.27 3.03 -5.40
N TYR A 76 -7.96 2.95 -5.17
CA TYR A 76 -6.97 3.85 -5.77
C TYR A 76 -6.28 3.22 -6.99
N LEU A 77 -6.34 1.90 -7.15
CA LEU A 77 -6.08 1.19 -8.41
C LEU A 77 -7.25 1.37 -9.39
N SER A 78 -7.01 1.15 -10.70
CA SER A 78 -8.11 1.08 -11.67
C SER A 78 -8.93 -0.19 -11.44
N THR A 79 -10.22 -0.15 -11.79
CA THR A 79 -11.14 -1.28 -11.65
C THR A 79 -10.68 -2.54 -12.38
N ASP A 80 -9.87 -2.39 -13.43
CA ASP A 80 -9.37 -3.49 -14.26
C ASP A 80 -7.97 -3.96 -13.82
N THR A 81 -7.43 -3.40 -12.73
CA THR A 81 -6.08 -3.77 -12.26
C THR A 81 -6.06 -5.19 -11.73
N ASP A 82 -5.40 -6.05 -12.49
CA ASP A 82 -5.13 -7.43 -12.14
C ASP A 82 -3.82 -7.56 -11.32
N CYS A 83 -3.48 -8.81 -10.98
CA CYS A 83 -2.25 -9.11 -10.25
C CYS A 83 -0.97 -8.73 -11.02
N ASN A 84 -0.98 -8.74 -12.36
CA ASN A 84 0.19 -8.39 -13.17
C ASN A 84 0.43 -6.88 -13.15
N GLU A 85 -0.63 -6.09 -13.29
CA GLU A 85 -0.59 -4.64 -13.16
C GLU A 85 -0.18 -4.21 -11.75
N ALA A 86 -0.72 -4.88 -10.72
CA ALA A 86 -0.30 -4.65 -9.34
C ALA A 86 1.21 -4.91 -9.14
N ALA A 87 1.73 -6.00 -9.71
CA ALA A 87 3.16 -6.29 -9.67
C ALA A 87 4.00 -5.22 -10.38
N ASN A 88 3.52 -4.72 -11.54
CA ASN A 88 4.16 -3.64 -12.27
C ASN A 88 4.22 -2.34 -11.46
N ILE A 89 3.12 -1.96 -10.80
CA ILE A 89 3.07 -0.78 -9.91
C ILE A 89 4.11 -0.91 -8.79
N ILE A 90 4.18 -2.08 -8.14
CA ILE A 90 5.17 -2.34 -7.09
C ILE A 90 6.59 -2.17 -7.62
N ASN A 91 6.88 -2.71 -8.81
CA ASN A 91 8.19 -2.62 -9.43
C ASN A 91 8.54 -1.19 -9.85
N SER A 92 7.59 -0.43 -10.42
CA SER A 92 7.80 0.98 -10.77
C SER A 92 8.12 1.83 -9.53
N VAL A 93 7.41 1.62 -8.42
CA VAL A 93 7.71 2.33 -7.16
C VAL A 93 9.08 1.92 -6.62
N LYS A 94 9.46 0.64 -6.67
CA LYS A 94 10.81 0.21 -6.29
C LYS A 94 11.89 0.91 -7.10
N LEU A 95 11.74 0.99 -8.43
CA LEU A 95 12.70 1.65 -9.31
C LEU A 95 12.83 3.16 -9.06
N LEU A 96 11.75 3.81 -8.61
CA LEU A 96 11.75 5.25 -8.33
C LEU A 96 12.40 5.62 -7.00
N TRP A 97 12.44 4.72 -6.01
CA TRP A 97 12.91 5.01 -4.65
C TRP A 97 14.16 4.22 -4.22
N LEU A 98 14.57 3.19 -4.96
CA LEU A 98 15.78 2.41 -4.68
C LEU A 98 16.96 2.76 -5.60
N ASN A 99 16.76 3.67 -6.57
CA ASN A 99 17.81 4.32 -7.36
C ASN A 99 18.12 5.71 -6.78
#